data_AF-A0A6L8U9B2-F1
#
_entry.id   AF-A0A6L8U9B2-F1
#
_cell.length_a   1.000
_cell.length_b   1.000
_cell.length_c   1.000
_cell.angle_alpha   90.00
_cell.angle_beta   90.00
_cell.angle_gamma   90.00
#
_symmetry.space_group_name_H-M   'P 1'
#
loop_
_entity.id
_entity.type
_entity.pdbx_description
1 polymer ?
#
loop_
_entity_poly.entity_id
_entity_poly.type
_entity_poly.pdbx_seq_one_letter_code
_entity_poly.pdbx_strand_id
1 'polypeptide(L)'
;MLTVKLLRESRDEVIQRLAIKNFDAQQLVDSVLSLDDQRRLIQVKLDGNLAEQNSHAKEIGILFKQGKTSEANALKQRVADLKEESKRLDQQMTSVEQQLNQTLVIIPNLPHLSVQKGTSAADNEVVRSGGAIPSLPGDAKPHWELAKIHGIIDFEIGVKLTGSGFPVYQGKGAKLQRALISFFLDENSTAGYLEVMPPLMVNEDSAYGTCQLPDKDGQMYHVQTDNFYLIPTAEVPVTNIYRNQIVEAKDLPIRLTAYTPCFRREAGSYGKDVRGLNRLHQFDKV
;
A
#
# COMPACT_ATOMS: atom_id res chain seq x y z
N MET A 1 -6.22 -4.87 0.19
CA MET A 1 -7.28 -4.60 -0.81
C MET A 1 -8.57 -5.25 -0.36
N LEU A 2 -9.73 -4.71 -0.74
CA LEU A 2 -11.01 -5.39 -0.53
C LEU A 2 -11.08 -6.66 -1.40
N THR A 3 -11.79 -7.68 -0.92
CA THR A 3 -11.93 -8.94 -1.67
C THR A 3 -13.04 -8.81 -2.70
N VAL A 4 -12.88 -9.44 -3.87
CA VAL A 4 -13.93 -9.47 -4.90
C VAL A 4 -15.21 -10.12 -4.37
N LYS A 5 -15.07 -11.11 -3.48
CA LYS A 5 -16.21 -11.74 -2.80
C LYS A 5 -17.04 -10.71 -2.03
N LEU A 6 -16.39 -9.87 -1.20
CA LEU A 6 -17.08 -8.81 -0.45
C LEU A 6 -17.78 -7.82 -1.39
N LEU A 7 -17.11 -7.41 -2.48
CA LEU A 7 -17.68 -6.49 -3.45
C LEU A 7 -18.91 -7.06 -4.16
N ARG A 8 -18.96 -8.38 -4.36
CA ARG A 8 -20.08 -9.08 -4.99
C ARG A 8 -21.24 -9.33 -4.04
N GLU A 9 -20.95 -9.75 -2.80
CA GLU A 9 -21.97 -10.11 -1.80
C GLU A 9 -22.59 -8.88 -1.12
N SER A 10 -21.82 -7.79 -1.00
CA SER A 10 -22.21 -6.61 -0.21
C SER A 10 -21.98 -5.31 -0.97
N ARG A 11 -22.20 -5.32 -2.30
CA ARG A 11 -21.98 -4.18 -3.21
C ARG A 11 -22.52 -2.86 -2.66
N ASP A 12 -23.79 -2.83 -2.29
CA ASP A 12 -24.46 -1.59 -1.89
C ASP A 12 -23.94 -1.09 -0.53
N GLU A 13 -23.63 -1.98 0.40
CA GLU A 13 -23.02 -1.62 1.69
C GLU A 13 -21.63 -1.01 1.48
N VAL A 14 -20.81 -1.62 0.60
CA VAL A 14 -19.48 -1.11 0.25
C VAL A 14 -19.59 0.32 -0.30
N ILE A 15 -20.48 0.56 -1.27
CA ILE A 15 -20.67 1.88 -1.88
C ILE A 15 -21.11 2.89 -0.82
N GLN A 16 -22.09 2.55 0.01
CA GLN A 16 -22.59 3.43 1.07
C GLN A 16 -21.50 3.79 2.08
N ARG A 17 -20.70 2.81 2.51
CA ARG A 17 -19.62 3.04 3.49
C ARG A 17 -18.47 3.85 2.90
N LEU A 18 -18.12 3.65 1.63
CA LEU A 18 -17.09 4.46 0.97
C LEU A 18 -17.54 5.90 0.73
N ALA A 19 -18.83 6.12 0.51
CA ALA A 19 -19.41 7.46 0.40
C ALA A 19 -19.27 8.29 1.70
N ILE A 20 -19.10 7.67 2.88
CA ILE A 20 -18.78 8.37 4.15
C ILE A 20 -17.46 9.15 4.02
N LYS A 21 -16.50 8.63 3.25
CA LYS A 21 -15.22 9.29 2.96
C LYS A 21 -15.26 10.19 1.72
N ASN A 22 -16.46 10.47 1.18
CA ASN A 22 -16.66 11.20 -0.06
C ASN A 22 -15.98 10.54 -1.27
N PHE A 23 -15.88 9.20 -1.27
CA PHE A 23 -15.32 8.42 -2.37
C PHE A 23 -16.45 7.77 -3.17
N ASP A 24 -16.62 8.17 -4.44
CA ASP A 24 -17.55 7.54 -5.36
C ASP A 24 -16.98 6.22 -5.87
N ALA A 25 -17.40 5.12 -5.25
CA ALA A 25 -16.91 3.79 -5.57
C ALA A 25 -17.72 3.09 -6.66
N GLN A 26 -18.88 3.62 -7.09
CA GLN A 26 -19.85 2.85 -7.85
C GLN A 26 -19.27 2.30 -9.15
N GLN A 27 -18.67 3.17 -9.96
CA GLN A 27 -18.08 2.78 -11.24
C GLN A 27 -16.90 1.80 -11.07
N LEU A 28 -16.09 2.01 -10.02
CA LEU A 28 -14.94 1.13 -9.74
C LEU A 28 -15.38 -0.26 -9.30
N VAL A 29 -16.38 -0.35 -8.42
CA VAL A 29 -16.93 -1.62 -7.98
C VAL A 29 -17.59 -2.36 -9.15
N ASP A 30 -18.37 -1.66 -9.97
CA ASP A 30 -19.01 -2.26 -11.16
C ASP A 30 -17.97 -2.76 -12.18
N SER A 31 -16.90 -2.00 -12.39
CA SER A 31 -15.76 -2.41 -13.23
C SER A 31 -15.09 -3.68 -12.71
N VAL A 32 -14.80 -3.74 -11.39
CA VAL A 32 -14.23 -4.93 -10.75
C VAL A 32 -15.11 -6.17 -10.95
N LEU A 33 -16.43 -6.03 -10.76
CA LEU A 33 -17.36 -7.16 -10.92
C LEU A 33 -17.42 -7.62 -12.38
N SER A 34 -17.44 -6.69 -13.34
CA SER A 34 -17.38 -7.02 -14.77
C SER A 34 -16.07 -7.72 -15.16
N LEU A 35 -14.92 -7.25 -14.66
CA LEU A 35 -13.62 -7.88 -14.91
C LEU A 35 -13.56 -9.28 -14.29
N ASP A 36 -14.11 -9.47 -13.09
CA ASP A 36 -14.21 -10.80 -12.47
C ASP A 36 -15.12 -11.75 -13.25
N ASP A 37 -16.26 -11.25 -13.77
CA ASP A 37 -17.15 -12.04 -14.63
C ASP A 37 -16.44 -12.47 -15.93
N GLN A 38 -15.69 -11.56 -16.56
CA GLN A 38 -14.86 -11.88 -17.73
C GLN A 38 -13.80 -12.93 -17.40
N ARG A 39 -13.08 -12.77 -16.28
CA ARG A 39 -12.08 -13.74 -15.80
C ARG A 39 -12.69 -15.13 -15.66
N ARG A 40 -13.86 -15.23 -15.02
CA ARG A 40 -14.56 -16.50 -14.80
C ARG A 40 -15.03 -17.13 -16.12
N LEU A 41 -15.53 -16.34 -17.06
CA LEU A 41 -15.92 -16.83 -18.39
C LEU A 41 -14.72 -17.36 -19.18
N ILE A 42 -13.58 -16.68 -19.13
CA ILE A 42 -12.33 -17.14 -19.76
C ILE A 42 -11.87 -18.45 -19.12
N GLN A 43 -11.91 -18.56 -17.78
CA GLN A 43 -11.55 -19.78 -17.08
C GLN A 43 -12.40 -20.97 -17.55
N VAL A 44 -13.73 -20.80 -17.61
CA VAL A 44 -14.64 -21.86 -18.07
C VAL A 44 -14.32 -22.30 -19.50
N LYS A 45 -13.96 -21.37 -20.40
CA LYS A 45 -13.55 -21.70 -21.77
C LYS A 45 -12.22 -22.45 -21.82
N LEU A 46 -11.24 -22.04 -21.01
CA LEU A 46 -9.95 -22.74 -20.91
C LEU A 46 -10.14 -24.16 -20.40
N ASP A 47 -10.93 -24.35 -19.35
CA ASP A 47 -11.24 -25.67 -18.79
C ASP A 47 -11.98 -26.56 -19.81
N GLY A 48 -12.93 -25.97 -20.55
CA GLY A 48 -13.63 -26.63 -21.65
C GLY A 48 -12.70 -27.06 -22.78
N ASN A 49 -11.83 -26.16 -23.25
CA ASN A 49 -10.83 -26.46 -24.28
C ASN A 49 -9.88 -27.57 -23.84
N LEU A 50 -9.44 -27.57 -22.57
CA LEU A 50 -8.58 -28.61 -22.02
C LEU A 50 -9.30 -29.97 -21.98
N ALA A 51 -10.57 -29.99 -21.60
CA ALA A 51 -11.39 -31.20 -21.60
C ALA A 51 -11.57 -31.76 -23.02
N GLU A 52 -11.89 -30.91 -24.01
CA GLU A 52 -12.03 -31.31 -25.41
C GLU A 52 -10.70 -31.83 -25.99
N GLN A 53 -9.59 -31.15 -25.74
CA GLN A 53 -8.26 -31.60 -26.15
C GLN A 53 -7.94 -33.01 -25.62
N ASN A 54 -8.22 -33.25 -24.34
CA ASN A 54 -8.00 -34.56 -23.71
C ASN A 54 -8.92 -35.65 -24.27
N SER A 55 -10.17 -35.31 -24.59
CA SER A 55 -11.11 -36.25 -25.23
C SER A 55 -10.64 -36.63 -26.64
N HIS A 56 -10.35 -35.63 -27.48
CA HIS A 56 -9.90 -35.85 -28.85
C HIS A 56 -8.54 -36.57 -28.89
N ALA A 57 -7.62 -36.30 -27.95
CA ALA A 57 -6.36 -37.05 -27.87
C ALA A 57 -6.57 -38.56 -27.67
N LYS A 58 -7.57 -38.96 -26.88
CA LYS A 58 -7.95 -40.37 -26.71
C LYS A 58 -8.57 -40.95 -27.97
N GLU A 59 -9.50 -40.22 -28.59
CA GLU A 59 -10.18 -40.63 -29.83
C GLU A 59 -9.20 -40.79 -31.00
N ILE A 60 -8.24 -39.88 -31.15
CA ILE A 60 -7.18 -39.97 -32.15
C ILE A 60 -6.41 -41.30 -32.01
N GLY A 61 -6.05 -41.67 -30.78
CA GLY A 61 -5.37 -42.95 -30.50
C GLY A 61 -6.21 -44.18 -30.88
N ILE A 62 -7.53 -44.11 -30.73
CA ILE A 62 -8.47 -45.18 -31.13
C ILE A 62 -8.61 -45.23 -32.65
N LEU A 63 -8.79 -44.08 -33.33
CA LEU A 63 -8.98 -44.01 -34.77
C LEU A 63 -7.74 -44.47 -35.55
N PHE A 64 -6.53 -44.17 -35.06
CA PHE A 64 -5.30 -44.71 -35.64
C PHE A 64 -5.22 -46.24 -35.52
N LYS A 65 -5.67 -46.82 -34.39
CA LYS A 65 -5.75 -48.29 -34.23
C LYS A 65 -6.79 -48.93 -35.17
N GLN A 66 -7.84 -48.19 -35.53
CA GLN A 66 -8.89 -48.63 -36.44
C GLN A 66 -8.56 -48.38 -37.93
N GLY A 67 -7.38 -47.82 -38.25
CA GLY A 67 -6.97 -47.51 -39.64
C GLY A 67 -7.68 -46.30 -40.26
N LYS A 68 -8.44 -45.52 -39.46
CA LYS A 68 -9.21 -44.35 -39.90
C LYS A 68 -8.37 -43.07 -39.92
N THR A 69 -7.33 -43.05 -40.74
CA THR A 69 -6.31 -41.98 -40.75
C THR A 69 -6.88 -40.60 -41.08
N SER A 70 -7.88 -40.50 -41.96
CA SER A 70 -8.48 -39.22 -42.33
C SER A 70 -9.25 -38.57 -41.15
N GLU A 71 -10.08 -39.35 -40.45
CA GLU A 71 -10.82 -38.91 -39.26
C GLU A 71 -9.84 -38.51 -38.13
N ALA A 72 -8.78 -39.30 -37.93
CA ALA A 72 -7.76 -39.00 -36.93
C ALA A 72 -6.98 -37.71 -37.21
N ASN A 73 -6.70 -37.41 -38.49
CA ASN A 73 -6.03 -36.17 -38.88
C ASN A 73 -6.94 -34.95 -38.74
N ALA A 74 -8.26 -35.09 -38.98
CA ALA A 74 -9.23 -34.02 -38.72
C ALA A 74 -9.29 -33.65 -37.22
N LEU A 75 -9.32 -34.66 -36.34
CA LEU A 75 -9.27 -34.42 -34.88
C LEU A 75 -7.93 -33.84 -34.44
N LYS A 76 -6.80 -34.23 -35.06
CA LYS A 76 -5.50 -33.60 -34.80
C LYS A 76 -5.52 -32.11 -35.12
N GLN A 77 -6.13 -31.72 -36.24
CA GLN A 77 -6.29 -30.30 -36.59
C GLN A 77 -7.16 -29.58 -35.56
N ARG A 78 -8.29 -30.18 -35.14
CA ARG A 78 -9.16 -29.60 -34.11
C ARG A 78 -8.43 -29.38 -32.79
N VAL A 79 -7.59 -30.34 -32.37
CA VAL A 79 -6.73 -30.20 -31.18
C VAL A 79 -5.71 -29.07 -31.35
N ALA A 80 -5.15 -28.89 -32.54
CA ALA A 80 -4.23 -27.78 -32.82
C ALA A 80 -4.96 -26.43 -32.71
N ASP A 81 -6.16 -26.30 -33.28
CA ASP A 81 -6.98 -25.09 -33.20
C ASP A 81 -7.35 -24.75 -31.75
N LEU A 82 -7.74 -25.76 -30.94
CA LEU A 82 -8.04 -25.59 -29.51
C LEU A 82 -6.83 -25.12 -28.71
N LYS A 83 -5.61 -25.56 -29.07
CA LYS A 83 -4.37 -25.10 -28.42
C LYS A 83 -4.08 -23.64 -28.76
N GLU A 84 -4.29 -23.25 -30.01
CA GLU A 84 -4.13 -21.85 -30.43
C GLU A 84 -5.14 -20.94 -29.74
N GLU A 85 -6.40 -21.37 -29.65
CA GLU A 85 -7.43 -20.64 -28.92
C GLU A 85 -7.12 -20.55 -27.42
N SER A 86 -6.64 -21.63 -26.80
CA SER A 86 -6.25 -21.62 -25.38
C SER A 86 -5.12 -20.62 -25.13
N LYS A 87 -4.10 -20.59 -26.00
CA LYS A 87 -3.02 -19.60 -25.91
C LYS A 87 -3.53 -18.16 -25.96
N ARG A 88 -4.52 -17.88 -26.82
CA ARG A 88 -5.17 -16.55 -26.90
C ARG A 88 -5.96 -16.25 -25.62
N LEU A 89 -6.70 -17.23 -25.10
CA LEU A 89 -7.47 -17.07 -23.87
C LEU A 89 -6.55 -16.87 -22.65
N ASP A 90 -5.39 -17.52 -22.57
CA ASP A 90 -4.41 -17.32 -21.49
C ASP A 90 -3.84 -15.89 -21.49
N GLN A 91 -3.57 -15.34 -22.68
CA GLN A 91 -3.14 -13.94 -22.81
C GLN A 91 -4.25 -12.98 -22.36
N GLN A 92 -5.50 -13.25 -22.75
CA GLN A 92 -6.65 -12.47 -22.30
C GLN A 92 -6.85 -12.59 -20.79
N MET A 93 -6.70 -13.79 -20.22
CA MET A 93 -6.77 -14.04 -18.78
C MET A 93 -5.77 -13.15 -18.04
N THR A 94 -4.49 -13.22 -18.45
CA THR A 94 -3.42 -12.43 -17.83
C THR A 94 -3.73 -10.94 -17.87
N SER A 95 -4.23 -10.43 -19.00
CA SER A 95 -4.59 -9.01 -19.13
C SER A 95 -5.76 -8.62 -18.24
N VAL A 96 -6.81 -9.47 -18.16
CA VAL A 96 -7.98 -9.20 -17.32
C VAL A 96 -7.61 -9.25 -15.84
N GLU A 97 -6.76 -10.18 -15.43
CA GLU A 97 -6.27 -10.28 -14.04
C GLU A 97 -5.44 -9.05 -13.64
N GLN A 98 -4.58 -8.55 -14.55
CA GLN A 98 -3.83 -7.33 -14.31
C GLN A 98 -4.76 -6.12 -14.16
N GLN A 99 -5.73 -5.94 -15.05
CA GLN A 99 -6.71 -4.85 -14.97
C GLN A 99 -7.58 -4.94 -13.70
N LEU A 100 -7.98 -6.16 -13.33
CA LEU A 100 -8.72 -6.43 -12.10
C LEU A 100 -7.91 -5.99 -10.88
N ASN A 101 -6.63 -6.37 -10.80
CA ASN A 101 -5.75 -5.98 -9.70
C ASN A 101 -5.54 -4.46 -9.64
N GLN A 102 -5.26 -3.82 -10.79
CA GLN A 102 -5.10 -2.37 -10.90
C GLN A 102 -6.35 -1.59 -10.47
N THR A 103 -7.54 -2.13 -10.76
CA THR A 103 -8.81 -1.50 -10.34
C THR A 103 -9.07 -1.74 -8.85
N LEU A 104 -8.72 -2.92 -8.33
CA LEU A 104 -8.89 -3.25 -6.91
C LEU A 104 -7.99 -2.42 -5.99
N VAL A 105 -6.75 -2.16 -6.39
CA VAL A 105 -5.75 -1.50 -5.52
C VAL A 105 -6.10 -0.03 -5.22
N ILE A 106 -6.85 0.62 -6.10
CA ILE A 106 -7.28 2.02 -5.93
C ILE A 106 -8.55 2.16 -5.08
N ILE A 107 -9.23 1.06 -4.76
CA ILE A 107 -10.41 1.09 -3.87
C ILE A 107 -9.91 1.14 -2.42
N PRO A 108 -10.21 2.21 -1.66
CA PRO A 108 -9.73 2.35 -0.30
C PRO A 108 -10.41 1.36 0.64
N ASN A 109 -9.82 1.17 1.83
CA ASN A 109 -10.44 0.35 2.87
C ASN A 109 -11.78 0.94 3.34
N LEU A 110 -12.71 0.07 3.75
CA LEU A 110 -13.99 0.47 4.30
C LEU A 110 -13.79 1.16 5.66
N PRO A 111 -14.33 2.37 5.86
CA PRO A 111 -14.35 2.97 7.19
C PRO A 111 -15.19 2.10 8.13
N HIS A 112 -14.75 1.93 9.39
CA HIS A 112 -15.53 1.24 10.42
C HIS A 112 -16.86 1.96 10.65
N LEU A 113 -17.91 1.24 11.10
CA LEU A 113 -19.26 1.79 11.31
C LEU A 113 -19.31 2.94 12.33
N SER A 114 -18.31 3.04 13.21
CA SER A 114 -18.18 4.12 14.18
C SER A 114 -17.57 5.40 13.61
N VAL A 115 -17.08 5.39 12.37
CA VAL A 115 -16.46 6.57 11.75
C VAL A 115 -17.55 7.53 11.30
N GLN A 116 -17.50 8.75 11.83
CA GLN A 116 -18.45 9.80 11.46
C GLN A 116 -18.19 10.31 10.05
N LYS A 117 -19.27 10.72 9.37
CA LYS A 117 -19.17 11.40 8.08
C LYS A 117 -18.58 12.79 8.28
N GLY A 118 -17.57 13.12 7.48
CA GLY A 118 -16.94 14.43 7.48
C GLY A 118 -16.42 14.79 6.10
N THR A 119 -16.20 16.07 5.88
CA THR A 119 -15.65 16.65 4.64
C THR A 119 -14.30 17.31 4.86
N SER A 120 -13.99 17.67 6.11
CA SER A 120 -12.76 18.36 6.48
C SER A 120 -12.28 17.96 7.86
N ALA A 121 -11.05 18.36 8.22
CA ALA A 121 -10.51 18.16 9.56
C ALA A 121 -11.32 18.88 10.67
N ALA A 122 -12.15 19.86 10.33
CA ALA A 122 -13.03 20.54 11.28
C ALA A 122 -14.22 19.67 11.73
N ASP A 123 -14.54 18.62 10.96
CA ASP A 123 -15.62 17.68 11.27
C ASP A 123 -15.14 16.54 12.20
N ASN A 124 -13.86 16.54 12.58
CA ASN A 124 -13.30 15.52 13.46
C ASN A 124 -13.87 15.63 14.88
N GLU A 125 -14.30 14.50 15.43
CA GLU A 125 -14.77 14.40 16.81
C GLU A 125 -13.60 14.38 17.81
N VAL A 126 -13.66 15.21 18.85
CA VAL A 126 -12.70 15.19 19.95
C VAL A 126 -13.08 14.09 20.95
N VAL A 127 -12.43 12.94 20.86
CA VAL A 127 -12.73 11.78 21.72
C VAL A 127 -12.18 11.94 23.14
N ARG A 128 -11.00 12.56 23.29
CA ARG A 128 -10.34 12.79 24.57
C ARG A 128 -9.43 14.00 24.50
N SER A 129 -9.41 14.79 25.57
CA SER A 129 -8.42 15.84 25.83
C SER A 129 -7.77 15.62 27.19
N GLY A 130 -6.53 16.04 27.37
CA GLY A 130 -5.81 15.88 28.63
C GLY A 130 -4.73 16.93 28.82
N GLY A 131 -4.34 17.12 30.09
CA GLY A 131 -3.37 18.13 30.49
C GLY A 131 -3.97 19.54 30.63
N ALA A 132 -3.20 20.44 31.22
CA ALA A 132 -3.51 21.86 31.24
C ALA A 132 -2.83 22.54 30.05
N ILE A 133 -3.61 23.19 29.19
CA ILE A 133 -3.04 24.00 28.10
C ILE A 133 -2.37 25.24 28.73
N PRO A 134 -1.06 25.45 28.53
CA PRO A 134 -0.38 26.60 29.13
C PRO A 134 -0.89 27.90 28.53
N SER A 135 -1.13 28.91 29.37
CA SER A 135 -1.35 30.28 28.91
C SER A 135 -0.02 30.88 28.50
N LEU A 136 0.18 31.04 27.19
CA LEU A 136 1.39 31.67 26.66
C LEU A 136 1.28 33.20 26.78
N PRO A 137 2.38 33.90 27.11
CA PRO A 137 2.40 35.36 27.09
C PRO A 137 2.28 35.89 25.65
N GLY A 138 1.86 37.13 25.47
CA GLY A 138 1.65 37.73 24.14
C GLY A 138 2.90 37.85 23.27
N ASP A 139 4.09 37.75 23.87
CA ASP A 139 5.40 37.75 23.22
C ASP A 139 6.01 36.34 23.07
N ALA A 140 5.22 35.29 23.30
CA ALA A 140 5.67 33.91 23.13
C ALA A 140 6.17 33.67 21.71
N LYS A 141 7.34 33.04 21.63
CA LYS A 141 8.02 32.79 20.35
C LYS A 141 7.68 31.41 19.80
N PRO A 142 7.51 31.28 18.48
CA PRO A 142 7.35 29.99 17.84
C PRO A 142 8.64 29.16 17.94
N HIS A 143 8.52 27.84 17.75
CA HIS A 143 9.63 26.92 17.96
C HIS A 143 10.84 27.18 17.05
N TRP A 144 10.64 27.66 15.81
CA TRP A 144 11.74 27.99 14.91
C TRP A 144 12.57 29.19 15.39
N GLU A 145 11.94 30.17 16.06
CA GLU A 145 12.66 31.30 16.66
C GLU A 145 13.41 30.86 17.91
N LEU A 146 12.78 30.05 18.77
CA LEU A 146 13.44 29.46 19.94
C LEU A 146 14.65 28.62 19.53
N ALA A 147 14.51 27.85 18.44
CA ALA A 147 15.61 27.03 17.94
C ALA A 147 16.82 27.87 17.50
N LYS A 148 16.57 29.02 16.86
CA LYS A 148 17.62 29.98 16.48
C LYS A 148 18.24 30.66 17.70
N ILE A 149 17.43 31.13 18.66
CA ILE A 149 17.90 31.78 19.90
C ILE A 149 18.83 30.86 20.69
N HIS A 150 18.50 29.57 20.77
CA HIS A 150 19.26 28.60 21.53
C HIS A 150 20.36 27.88 20.72
N GLY A 151 20.45 28.12 19.41
CA GLY A 151 21.43 27.46 18.53
C GLY A 151 21.30 25.93 18.52
N ILE A 152 20.07 25.41 18.60
CA ILE A 152 19.79 23.97 18.72
C ILE A 152 19.33 23.34 17.40
N ILE A 153 18.82 24.14 16.47
CA ILE A 153 18.47 23.72 15.10
C ILE A 153 18.85 24.82 14.13
N ASP A 154 19.59 24.45 13.10
CA ASP A 154 20.03 25.33 12.04
C ASP A 154 19.36 24.94 10.71
N PHE A 155 18.40 25.77 10.29
CA PHE A 155 17.68 25.59 9.03
C PHE A 155 18.48 26.12 7.83
N GLU A 156 19.34 27.12 8.03
CA GLU A 156 20.12 27.76 6.97
C GLU A 156 21.22 26.80 6.47
N ILE A 157 21.91 26.11 7.39
CA ILE A 157 22.84 25.03 7.03
C ILE A 157 22.08 23.89 6.34
N GLY A 158 20.89 23.56 6.80
CA GLY A 158 20.02 22.58 6.17
C GLY A 158 19.74 22.85 4.69
N VAL A 159 19.33 24.08 4.39
CA VAL A 159 19.12 24.56 3.01
C VAL A 159 20.40 24.49 2.20
N LYS A 160 21.55 24.86 2.79
CA LYS A 160 22.86 24.80 2.13
C LYS A 160 23.28 23.37 1.78
N LEU A 161 23.01 22.39 2.65
CA LEU A 161 23.43 21.00 2.47
C LEU A 161 22.51 20.22 1.53
N THR A 162 21.21 20.48 1.55
CA THR A 162 20.22 19.64 0.84
C THR A 162 19.10 20.47 0.21
N GLY A 163 18.49 21.38 0.97
CA GLY A 163 17.35 22.19 0.51
C GLY A 163 16.39 22.55 1.63
N SER A 164 15.29 23.22 1.29
CA SER A 164 14.21 23.48 2.25
C SER A 164 13.70 22.17 2.86
N GLY A 165 13.29 22.17 4.13
CA GLY A 165 12.72 20.98 4.79
C GLY A 165 13.72 19.96 5.34
N PHE A 166 15.01 20.31 5.44
CA PHE A 166 16.07 19.47 6.00
C PHE A 166 16.82 20.17 7.14
N PRO A 167 16.32 20.17 8.39
CA PRO A 167 16.96 20.87 9.51
C PRO A 167 18.25 20.17 9.97
N VAL A 168 19.23 20.95 10.42
CA VAL A 168 20.42 20.43 11.11
C VAL A 168 20.28 20.64 12.62
N TYR A 169 20.15 19.56 13.37
CA TYR A 169 20.12 19.60 14.83
C TYR A 169 21.54 19.71 15.41
N GLN A 170 21.74 20.56 16.42
CA GLN A 170 23.07 20.84 16.98
C GLN A 170 23.06 20.81 18.51
N GLY A 171 24.20 20.43 19.11
CA GLY A 171 24.42 20.50 20.56
C GLY A 171 23.31 19.85 21.38
N LYS A 172 22.59 20.67 22.17
CA LYS A 172 21.47 20.21 23.00
C LYS A 172 20.27 19.74 22.18
N GLY A 173 20.01 20.30 21.00
CA GLY A 173 18.93 19.88 20.11
C GLY A 173 19.12 18.46 19.60
N ALA A 174 20.31 18.15 19.11
CA ALA A 174 20.66 16.79 18.66
C ALA A 174 20.59 15.77 19.81
N LYS A 175 21.03 16.16 21.02
CA LYS A 175 20.91 15.32 22.22
C LYS A 175 19.45 15.07 22.59
N LEU A 176 18.60 16.09 22.52
CA LEU A 176 17.17 15.96 22.81
C LEU A 176 16.48 15.03 21.80
N GLN A 177 16.78 15.17 20.50
CA GLN A 177 16.22 14.31 19.47
C GLN A 177 16.52 12.83 19.75
N ARG A 178 17.79 12.51 20.03
CA ARG A 178 18.20 11.15 20.39
C ARG A 178 17.55 10.67 21.69
N ALA A 179 17.44 11.53 22.70
CA ALA A 179 16.81 11.19 23.97
C ALA A 179 15.32 10.85 23.81
N LEU A 180 14.59 11.59 22.95
CA LEU A 180 13.19 11.31 22.64
C LEU A 180 13.03 9.96 21.93
N ILE A 181 13.91 9.65 20.98
CA ILE A 181 13.91 8.35 20.29
C ILE A 181 14.09 7.21 21.30
N SER A 182 15.13 7.27 22.15
CA SER A 182 15.36 6.26 23.18
C SER A 182 14.19 6.13 24.14
N PHE A 183 13.66 7.26 24.62
CA PHE A 183 12.51 7.28 25.52
C PHE A 183 11.31 6.54 24.94
N PHE A 184 10.90 6.85 23.69
CA PHE A 184 9.73 6.19 23.10
C PHE A 184 9.95 4.71 22.79
N LEU A 185 11.18 4.29 22.45
CA LEU A 185 11.53 2.88 22.28
C LEU A 185 11.47 2.12 23.61
N ASP A 186 12.02 2.69 24.68
CA ASP A 186 12.01 2.09 26.02
C ASP A 186 10.58 1.96 26.56
N GLU A 187 9.74 2.99 26.38
CA GLU A 187 8.32 2.96 26.76
C GLU A 187 7.54 1.88 25.98
N ASN A 188 7.74 1.79 24.65
CA ASN A 188 7.09 0.77 23.84
C ASN A 188 7.57 -0.64 24.19
N SER A 189 8.87 -0.81 24.45
CA SER A 189 9.44 -2.08 24.90
C SER A 189 8.85 -2.51 26.25
N THR A 190 8.70 -1.57 27.18
CA THR A 190 8.04 -1.79 28.48
C THR A 190 6.56 -2.16 28.31
N ALA A 191 5.88 -1.60 27.30
CA ALA A 191 4.51 -1.97 26.92
C ALA A 191 4.40 -3.35 26.21
N GLY A 192 5.51 -4.03 25.97
CA GLY A 192 5.57 -5.38 25.40
C GLY A 192 5.64 -5.43 23.87
N TYR A 193 6.10 -4.35 23.23
CA TYR A 193 6.46 -4.36 21.82
C TYR A 193 7.88 -4.90 21.65
N LEU A 194 8.09 -5.77 20.66
CA LEU A 194 9.42 -6.20 20.27
C LEU A 194 10.05 -5.10 19.40
N GLU A 195 11.18 -4.57 19.85
CA GLU A 195 11.96 -3.62 19.08
C GLU A 195 12.64 -4.29 17.88
N VAL A 196 12.48 -3.70 16.70
CA VAL A 196 13.12 -4.14 15.45
C VAL A 196 13.77 -2.96 14.73
N MET A 197 14.83 -3.23 13.98
CA MET A 197 15.54 -2.23 13.18
C MET A 197 15.41 -2.59 11.68
N PRO A 198 14.40 -2.05 10.96
CA PRO A 198 14.18 -2.39 9.57
C PRO A 198 15.14 -1.65 8.61
N PRO A 199 15.32 -2.14 7.37
CA PRO A 199 15.97 -1.39 6.30
C PRO A 199 15.27 -0.05 6.02
N LEU A 200 16.05 0.96 5.62
CA LEU A 200 15.55 2.30 5.26
C LEU A 200 15.13 2.42 3.79
N MET A 201 15.38 1.36 3.00
CA MET A 201 15.00 1.22 1.61
C MET A 201 14.18 -0.06 1.45
N VAL A 202 13.16 0.00 0.62
CA VAL A 202 12.33 -1.17 0.31
C VAL A 202 12.13 -1.33 -1.19
N ASN A 203 11.83 -2.56 -1.61
CA ASN A 203 11.38 -2.84 -2.96
C ASN A 203 9.93 -2.38 -3.19
N GLU A 204 9.57 -2.30 -4.48
CA GLU A 204 8.24 -1.90 -4.94
C GLU A 204 7.10 -2.69 -4.27
N ASP A 205 7.21 -4.02 -4.19
CA ASP A 205 6.21 -4.88 -3.55
C ASP A 205 5.88 -4.46 -2.12
N SER A 206 6.87 -3.95 -1.38
CA SER A 206 6.66 -3.54 0.02
C SER A 206 5.87 -2.23 0.09
N ALA A 207 6.17 -1.30 -0.82
CA ALA A 207 5.44 -0.04 -0.95
C ALA A 207 3.99 -0.27 -1.43
N TYR A 208 3.77 -1.26 -2.32
CA TYR A 208 2.41 -1.69 -2.70
C TYR A 208 1.66 -2.33 -1.52
N GLY A 209 2.33 -3.22 -0.78
CA GLY A 209 1.71 -3.96 0.34
C GLY A 209 1.14 -3.07 1.45
N THR A 210 1.62 -1.84 1.57
CA THR A 210 1.20 -0.87 2.60
C THR A 210 0.49 0.37 2.03
N CYS A 211 0.07 0.32 0.75
CA CYS A 211 -0.69 1.35 0.03
C CYS A 211 0.05 2.68 -0.18
N GLN A 212 1.37 2.70 -0.19
CA GLN A 212 2.15 3.86 -0.63
C GLN A 212 2.16 3.91 -2.16
N LEU A 213 2.19 2.75 -2.82
CA LEU A 213 1.95 2.62 -4.24
C LEU A 213 0.63 1.87 -4.49
N PRO A 214 -0.15 2.24 -5.54
CA PRO A 214 0.05 3.39 -6.42
C PRO A 214 -0.58 4.69 -5.90
N ASP A 215 -1.33 4.62 -4.79
CA ASP A 215 -2.17 5.73 -4.26
C ASP A 215 -1.38 7.02 -3.95
N LYS A 216 -0.16 6.87 -3.41
CA LYS A 216 0.71 7.99 -3.05
C LYS A 216 1.95 8.05 -3.93
N ASP A 217 1.80 7.64 -5.20
CA ASP A 217 2.87 7.74 -6.16
C ASP A 217 3.37 9.20 -6.23
N GLY A 218 4.69 9.35 -6.20
CA GLY A 218 5.36 10.64 -6.09
C GLY A 218 5.50 11.21 -4.66
N GLN A 219 5.00 10.57 -3.60
CA GLN A 219 5.28 10.98 -2.21
C GLN A 219 6.53 10.30 -1.62
N MET A 220 6.94 9.15 -2.17
CA MET A 220 8.19 8.47 -1.79
C MET A 220 9.35 8.96 -2.65
N TYR A 221 10.55 8.99 -2.08
CA TYR A 221 11.78 9.16 -2.87
C TYR A 221 12.14 7.82 -3.53
N HIS A 222 12.43 7.85 -4.84
CA HIS A 222 12.76 6.67 -5.66
C HIS A 222 14.24 6.67 -6.05
N VAL A 223 14.94 5.60 -5.73
CA VAL A 223 16.30 5.28 -6.14
C VAL A 223 16.20 4.52 -7.47
N GLN A 224 16.24 5.26 -8.57
CA GLN A 224 15.86 4.76 -9.89
C GLN A 224 16.73 3.60 -10.39
N THR A 225 18.04 3.67 -10.17
CA THR A 225 19.00 2.67 -10.66
C THR A 225 18.73 1.28 -10.11
N ASP A 226 18.39 1.19 -8.81
CA ASP A 226 18.18 -0.07 -8.10
C ASP A 226 16.69 -0.43 -7.94
N ASN A 227 15.79 0.46 -8.39
CA ASN A 227 14.34 0.38 -8.18
C ASN A 227 13.94 0.19 -6.70
N PHE A 228 14.57 0.96 -5.82
CA PHE A 228 14.22 1.02 -4.39
C PHE A 228 13.56 2.33 -4.01
N TYR A 229 12.82 2.30 -2.90
CA TYR A 229 12.14 3.46 -2.37
C TYR A 229 12.60 3.74 -0.94
N LEU A 230 12.94 5.01 -0.65
CA LEU A 230 13.18 5.43 0.74
C LEU A 230 11.86 5.38 1.52
N ILE A 231 11.90 4.82 2.72
CA ILE A 231 10.67 4.60 3.51
C ILE A 231 10.08 5.92 4.03
N PRO A 232 8.76 6.17 3.89
CA PRO A 232 8.09 7.33 4.46
C PRO A 232 7.67 7.13 5.93
N THR A 233 7.87 5.92 6.45
CA THR A 233 7.58 5.46 7.82
C THR A 233 8.11 4.03 7.99
N ALA A 234 8.53 3.66 9.21
CA ALA A 234 8.86 2.29 9.60
C ALA A 234 7.72 1.27 9.35
N GLU A 235 6.46 1.75 9.29
CA GLU A 235 5.29 0.91 8.99
C GLU A 235 5.47 0.08 7.71
N VAL A 236 6.08 0.66 6.67
CA VAL A 236 6.26 -0.02 5.37
C VAL A 236 7.10 -1.29 5.53
N PRO A 237 8.37 -1.23 5.99
CA PRO A 237 9.16 -2.44 6.16
C PRO A 237 8.68 -3.32 7.31
N VAL A 238 8.23 -2.76 8.44
CA VAL A 238 7.82 -3.55 9.63
C VAL A 238 6.61 -4.42 9.31
N THR A 239 5.60 -3.89 8.63
CA THR A 239 4.41 -4.67 8.22
C THR A 239 4.78 -5.76 7.22
N ASN A 240 5.74 -5.50 6.33
CA ASN A 240 6.18 -6.44 5.31
C ASN A 240 7.13 -7.55 5.83
N ILE A 241 7.54 -7.54 7.11
CA ILE A 241 8.33 -8.64 7.71
C ILE A 241 7.64 -9.99 7.52
N TYR A 242 6.30 -10.01 7.57
CA TYR A 242 5.48 -11.22 7.43
C TYR A 242 4.84 -11.36 6.05
N ARG A 243 5.27 -10.60 5.04
CA ARG A 243 4.74 -10.73 3.68
C ARG A 243 4.96 -12.16 3.16
N ASN A 244 3.91 -12.73 2.58
CA ASN A 244 3.89 -14.10 2.06
C ASN A 244 4.23 -15.19 3.10
N GLN A 245 3.98 -14.91 4.39
CA GLN A 245 4.09 -15.89 5.46
C GLN A 245 2.71 -16.22 6.04
N ILE A 246 2.56 -17.45 6.53
CA ILE A 246 1.42 -17.86 7.34
C ILE A 246 1.82 -17.68 8.80
N VAL A 247 1.11 -16.82 9.52
CA VAL A 247 1.32 -16.59 10.95
C VAL A 247 0.39 -17.48 11.75
N GLU A 248 0.93 -18.19 12.75
CA GLU A 248 0.14 -19.07 13.61
C GLU A 248 -0.70 -18.25 14.61
N ALA A 249 -1.92 -18.71 14.90
CA ALA A 249 -2.84 -17.99 15.79
C ALA A 249 -2.28 -17.78 17.21
N LYS A 250 -1.44 -18.71 17.69
CA LYS A 250 -0.80 -18.63 19.01
C LYS A 250 0.24 -17.51 19.13
N ASP A 251 0.78 -17.03 18.01
CA ASP A 251 1.80 -15.98 17.98
C ASP A 251 1.16 -14.58 17.95
N LEU A 252 -0.17 -14.50 17.81
CA LEU A 252 -0.93 -13.25 17.82
C LEU A 252 -1.32 -12.83 19.25
N PRO A 253 -1.31 -11.53 19.58
CA PRO A 253 -0.93 -10.40 18.71
C PRO A 253 0.59 -10.23 18.63
N ILE A 254 1.10 -10.07 17.40
CA ILE A 254 2.48 -9.63 17.17
C ILE A 254 2.53 -8.11 17.32
N ARG A 255 3.40 -7.62 18.21
CA ARG A 255 3.55 -6.20 18.52
C ARG A 255 5.01 -5.80 18.27
N LEU A 256 5.24 -4.97 17.26
CA LEU A 256 6.58 -4.51 16.87
C LEU A 256 6.69 -2.98 17.01
N THR A 257 7.83 -2.50 17.47
CA THR A 257 8.20 -1.07 17.50
C THR A 257 9.51 -0.86 16.77
N ALA A 258 9.70 0.28 16.12
CA ALA A 258 10.92 0.58 15.39
C ALA A 258 11.13 2.08 15.32
N TYR A 259 12.39 2.51 15.43
CA TYR A 259 12.80 3.85 15.06
C TYR A 259 13.33 3.86 13.63
N THR A 260 12.89 4.82 12.82
CA THR A 260 13.50 5.10 11.51
C THR A 260 13.50 6.58 11.18
N PRO A 261 14.55 7.11 10.52
CA PRO A 261 14.38 8.32 9.73
C PRO A 261 13.36 8.06 8.61
N CYS A 262 12.42 8.96 8.45
CA CYS A 262 11.31 8.88 7.50
C CYS A 262 11.50 9.91 6.40
N PHE A 263 11.30 9.50 5.15
CA PHE A 263 11.51 10.33 3.96
C PHE A 263 10.22 10.57 3.19
N ARG A 264 9.82 11.83 3.03
CA ARG A 264 8.61 12.22 2.27
C ARG A 264 8.92 13.34 1.32
N ARG A 265 8.46 13.23 0.08
CA ARG A 265 8.64 14.29 -0.93
C ARG A 265 7.76 15.50 -0.65
N GLU A 266 6.72 15.38 0.16
CA GLU A 266 5.81 16.46 0.51
C GLU A 266 5.30 17.21 -0.75
N ALA A 267 5.11 16.47 -1.84
CA ALA A 267 4.69 17.03 -3.11
C ALA A 267 3.23 17.50 -2.97
N GLY A 268 2.96 18.77 -3.33
CA GLY A 268 1.62 19.36 -3.24
C GLY A 268 1.35 20.22 -2.01
N SER A 269 2.28 20.33 -1.06
CA SER A 269 2.11 21.17 0.14
C SER A 269 2.66 22.60 0.00
N TYR A 270 2.60 23.19 -1.19
CA TYR A 270 3.14 24.54 -1.42
C TYR A 270 2.45 25.59 -0.53
N GLY A 271 3.19 26.13 0.44
CA GLY A 271 2.86 27.37 1.16
C GLY A 271 2.10 27.24 2.49
N LYS A 272 1.51 26.08 2.83
CA LYS A 272 0.88 25.87 4.15
C LYS A 272 1.85 25.16 5.09
N ASP A 273 2.21 25.81 6.19
CA ASP A 273 3.04 25.28 7.30
C ASP A 273 4.52 24.99 7.02
N VAL A 274 5.15 25.76 6.12
CA VAL A 274 6.52 25.52 5.64
C VAL A 274 7.62 25.95 6.63
N ARG A 275 7.27 26.56 7.78
CA ARG A 275 8.26 27.07 8.75
C ARG A 275 8.46 26.12 9.92
N GLY A 276 9.72 25.93 10.30
CA GLY A 276 10.12 25.10 11.43
C GLY A 276 10.09 23.61 11.10
N LEU A 277 9.56 22.82 12.04
CA LEU A 277 9.59 21.34 12.02
C LEU A 277 8.25 20.67 11.69
N ASN A 278 7.20 21.44 11.36
CA ASN A 278 5.85 20.88 11.18
C ASN A 278 5.75 20.00 9.93
N ARG A 279 6.52 20.32 8.88
CA ARG A 279 6.56 19.57 7.62
C ARG A 279 7.98 19.55 7.08
N LEU A 280 8.57 18.37 6.99
CA LEU A 280 9.96 18.14 6.60
C LEU A 280 10.05 16.99 5.59
N HIS A 281 11.11 17.00 4.78
CA HIS A 281 11.38 15.88 3.88
C HIS A 281 12.03 14.70 4.60
N GLN A 282 12.74 14.98 5.69
CA GLN A 282 13.32 13.99 6.58
C GLN A 282 12.91 14.31 8.02
N PHE A 283 12.35 13.33 8.72
CA PHE A 283 12.03 13.45 10.15
C PHE A 283 12.17 12.09 10.84
N ASP A 284 12.41 12.12 12.15
CA ASP A 284 12.54 10.92 12.95
C ASP A 284 11.19 10.49 13.51
N LYS A 285 10.94 9.19 13.51
CA LYS A 285 9.72 8.62 14.08
C LYS A 285 10.03 7.27 14.73
N VAL A 286 9.47 7.09 15.93
CA VAL A 286 9.20 5.77 16.51
C VAL A 286 7.78 5.42 16.09
#